data_AF-A0AAU0NX42-F1
#
_entry.id   AF-A0AAU0NX42-F1
#
_cell.length_a   1.000
_cell.length_b   1.000
_cell.length_c   1.000
_cell.angle_alpha   90.00
_cell.angle_beta   90.00
_cell.angle_gamma   90.00
#
_symmetry.space_group_name_H-M   'P 1'
#
loop_
_entity.id
_entity.type
_entity.pdbx_description
1 polymer ?
#
loop_
_entity_poly.entity_id
_entity_poly.type
_entity_poly.pdbx_seq_one_letter_code
_entity_poly.pdbx_strand_id
1 'polypeptide(L)'
;MIEINIPGREDLKIENVVFDYNGTVAVDGGMNVKVKEMIKELSEYLNVYIITADTYGNVRSQCEGLPVKVETFSKGNATFYKKQFVEKIGAKFTIAVGNGLNDVEMFKVSALSVAVIEEEGCASEAIMNSNITVKDIKDVFNMIMKKSRIKATLRD
;
A
#
# COMPACT_ATOMS: atom_id res chain seq x y z
N MET A 1 0.35 -7.82 -13.85
CA MET A 1 -0.28 -8.73 -12.87
C MET A 1 0.79 -9.65 -12.29
N ILE A 2 0.71 -9.95 -10.99
CA ILE A 2 1.54 -10.95 -10.32
C ILE A 2 0.66 -12.02 -9.69
N GLU A 3 1.09 -13.28 -9.75
CA GLU A 3 0.46 -14.38 -9.04
C GLU A 3 1.38 -14.89 -7.92
N ILE A 4 0.79 -15.23 -6.77
CA ILE A 4 1.48 -15.74 -5.58
C ILE A 4 0.70 -16.95 -5.05
N ASN A 5 1.28 -18.13 -5.19
CA ASN A 5 0.74 -19.36 -4.61
C ASN A 5 1.18 -19.53 -3.15
N ILE A 6 0.21 -19.54 -2.23
CA ILE A 6 0.43 -19.65 -0.78
C ILE A 6 -0.10 -21.01 -0.33
N PRO A 7 0.77 -21.96 0.05
CA PRO A 7 0.33 -23.26 0.56
C PRO A 7 -0.61 -23.12 1.75
N GLY A 8 -1.70 -23.90 1.74
CA GLY A 8 -2.74 -23.84 2.78
C GLY A 8 -3.76 -22.71 2.59
N ARG A 9 -3.60 -21.85 1.57
CA ARG A 9 -4.46 -20.70 1.32
C ARG A 9 -4.84 -20.57 -0.15
N GLU A 10 -5.78 -19.67 -0.43
CA GLU A 10 -6.10 -19.28 -1.79
C GLU A 10 -4.92 -18.54 -2.45
N ASP A 11 -4.76 -18.77 -3.75
CA ASP A 11 -3.75 -18.09 -4.56
C ASP A 11 -4.11 -16.61 -4.71
N LEU A 12 -3.11 -15.73 -4.52
CA LEU A 12 -3.29 -14.31 -4.75
C LEU A 12 -2.99 -13.98 -6.21
N LYS A 13 -3.94 -13.29 -6.85
CA LYS A 13 -3.74 -12.62 -8.14
C LYS A 13 -3.79 -11.13 -7.89
N ILE A 14 -2.70 -10.43 -8.13
CA ILE A 14 -2.58 -9.00 -7.83
C ILE A 14 -2.34 -8.23 -9.12
N GLU A 15 -3.16 -7.22 -9.35
CA GLU A 15 -3.08 -6.29 -10.48
C GLU A 15 -2.75 -4.88 -10.02
N ASN A 16 -3.15 -4.54 -8.78
CA ASN A 16 -3.04 -3.20 -8.24
C ASN A 16 -2.30 -3.20 -6.91
N VAL A 17 -1.61 -2.10 -6.63
CA VAL A 17 -1.16 -1.73 -5.30
C VAL A 17 -1.62 -0.32 -4.97
N VAL A 18 -2.16 -0.16 -3.78
CA VAL A 18 -2.63 1.10 -3.23
C VAL A 18 -1.79 1.43 -2.01
N PHE A 19 -1.17 2.60 -2.04
CA PHE A 19 -0.42 3.15 -0.92
C PHE A 19 -1.17 4.33 -0.31
N ASP A 20 -1.29 4.36 1.02
CA ASP A 20 -1.37 5.65 1.72
C ASP A 20 -0.07 6.45 1.50
N TYR A 21 -0.12 7.76 1.74
CA TYR A 21 1.03 8.64 1.49
C TYR A 21 1.95 8.82 2.70
N ASN A 22 1.54 9.63 3.68
CA ASN A 22 2.38 9.94 4.86
C ASN A 22 2.39 8.77 5.84
N GLY A 23 3.52 8.56 6.51
CA GLY A 23 3.77 7.38 7.34
C GLY A 23 3.80 6.06 6.54
N THR A 24 3.81 6.13 5.20
CA THR A 24 3.82 4.97 4.31
C THR A 24 4.88 5.13 3.21
N VAL A 25 4.60 5.82 2.10
CA VAL A 25 5.61 6.06 1.05
C VAL A 25 6.40 7.35 1.28
N ALA A 26 5.91 8.23 2.15
CA ALA A 26 6.53 9.48 2.54
C ALA A 26 6.65 9.57 4.06
N VAL A 27 7.69 10.27 4.52
CA VAL A 27 7.87 10.68 5.92
C VAL A 27 7.82 12.20 5.97
N ASP A 28 6.96 12.76 6.82
CA ASP A 28 6.76 14.21 6.97
C ASP A 28 6.47 14.93 5.63
N GLY A 29 5.72 14.27 4.73
CA GLY A 29 5.39 14.79 3.40
C GLY A 29 6.47 14.59 2.33
N GLY A 30 7.67 14.09 2.68
CA GLY A 30 8.77 13.86 1.76
C GLY A 30 8.89 12.40 1.33
N MET A 31 8.92 12.15 0.01
CA MET A 31 9.17 10.80 -0.53
C MET A 31 10.65 10.63 -0.87
N ASN A 32 11.28 9.61 -0.27
CA ASN A 32 12.69 9.28 -0.49
C ASN A 32 12.97 8.87 -1.96
N VAL A 33 14.12 9.26 -2.51
CA VAL A 33 14.54 8.93 -3.88
C VAL A 33 14.53 7.42 -4.16
N LYS A 34 14.99 6.61 -3.20
CA LYS A 34 14.97 5.15 -3.29
C LYS A 34 13.54 4.61 -3.44
N VAL A 35 12.59 5.19 -2.71
CA VAL A 35 11.16 4.80 -2.80
C VAL A 35 10.60 5.14 -4.18
N LYS A 36 10.97 6.30 -4.73
CA LYS A 36 10.59 6.69 -6.11
C LYS A 36 11.10 5.69 -7.15
N GLU A 37 12.34 5.23 -7.02
CA GLU A 37 12.93 4.20 -7.90
C GLU A 37 12.17 2.87 -7.78
N MET A 38 11.90 2.41 -6.56
CA MET A 38 11.18 1.15 -6.32
C MET A 38 9.72 1.20 -6.81
N ILE A 39 9.07 2.38 -6.74
CA ILE A 39 7.75 2.60 -7.34
C ILE A 39 7.80 2.43 -8.86
N LYS A 40 8.84 2.98 -9.53
CA LYS A 40 9.01 2.82 -10.98
C LYS A 40 9.18 1.35 -11.37
N GLU A 41 10.06 0.63 -10.67
CA GLU A 41 10.25 -0.80 -10.90
C GLU A 41 8.94 -1.58 -10.67
N LEU A 42 8.22 -1.29 -9.58
CA LEU A 42 6.96 -1.97 -9.28
C LEU A 42 5.88 -1.73 -10.34
N SER A 43 5.85 -0.53 -10.93
CA SER A 43 4.87 -0.14 -11.93
C SER A 43 4.95 -0.92 -13.25
N GLU A 44 6.09 -1.57 -13.52
CA GLU A 44 6.25 -2.45 -14.69
C GLU A 44 5.36 -3.69 -14.58
N TYR A 45 4.95 -4.06 -13.36
CA TYR A 45 4.19 -5.27 -13.06
C TYR A 45 2.77 -4.99 -12.58
N LEU A 46 2.56 -3.87 -11.88
CA LEU A 46 1.30 -3.53 -11.21
C LEU A 46 0.85 -2.10 -11.51
N ASN A 47 -0.45 -1.87 -11.47
CA ASN A 47 -0.97 -0.51 -11.41
C ASN A 47 -0.71 0.06 -10.01
N VAL A 48 0.03 1.18 -9.93
CA VAL A 48 0.38 1.82 -8.67
C VAL A 48 -0.52 3.03 -8.41
N TYR A 49 -1.16 3.04 -7.24
CA TYR A 49 -2.03 4.12 -6.79
C TYR A 49 -1.53 4.71 -5.48
N ILE A 50 -1.60 6.04 -5.36
CA ILE A 50 -1.36 6.77 -4.11
C ILE A 50 -2.65 7.45 -3.72
N ILE A 51 -3.14 7.18 -2.52
CA ILE A 51 -4.39 7.75 -2.00
C ILE A 51 -4.07 8.61 -0.77
N THR A 52 -4.46 9.88 -0.77
CA THR A 52 -4.11 10.78 0.33
C THR A 52 -5.08 11.95 0.49
N ALA A 53 -5.15 12.49 1.71
CA ALA A 53 -5.80 13.78 1.96
C ALA A 53 -4.93 14.97 1.51
N ASP A 54 -3.71 14.71 1.03
CA ASP A 54 -2.69 15.70 0.64
C ASP A 54 -2.47 16.79 1.70
N THR A 55 -2.24 16.36 2.94
CA THR A 55 -2.15 17.27 4.09
C THR A 55 -1.11 18.38 3.92
N TYR A 56 -0.01 18.10 3.22
CA TYR A 56 1.09 19.04 2.95
C TYR A 56 0.94 19.77 1.60
N GLY A 57 -0.05 19.44 0.78
CA GLY A 57 -0.29 20.07 -0.52
C GLY A 57 0.81 19.81 -1.56
N ASN A 58 1.62 18.76 -1.37
CA ASN A 58 2.83 18.51 -2.14
C ASN A 58 2.85 17.14 -2.82
N VAL A 59 1.81 16.31 -2.67
CA VAL A 59 1.82 14.95 -3.23
C VAL A 59 2.06 14.96 -4.74
N ARG A 60 1.48 15.94 -5.45
CA ARG A 60 1.60 16.03 -6.92
C ARG A 60 3.04 16.33 -7.36
N SER A 61 3.75 17.21 -6.67
CA SER A 61 5.16 17.49 -6.97
C SER A 61 6.07 16.34 -6.54
N GLN A 62 5.76 15.68 -5.43
CA GLN A 62 6.52 14.52 -4.96
C GLN A 62 6.40 13.32 -5.90
N CYS A 63 5.25 13.14 -6.53
CA CYS A 63 4.97 12.08 -7.50
C CYS A 63 5.23 12.48 -8.95
N GLU A 64 5.78 13.67 -9.21
CA GLU A 64 6.06 14.14 -10.56
C GLU A 64 7.01 13.18 -11.30
N GLY A 65 6.63 12.80 -12.53
CA GLY A 65 7.38 11.84 -13.35
C GLY A 65 7.35 10.39 -12.84
N LEU A 66 6.57 10.07 -11.81
CA LEU A 66 6.34 8.69 -11.40
C LEU A 66 5.15 8.07 -12.15
N PRO A 67 5.24 6.78 -12.52
CA PRO A 67 4.15 6.03 -13.17
C PRO A 67 3.08 5.61 -12.14
N VAL A 68 2.46 6.59 -11.49
CA VAL A 68 1.45 6.39 -10.44
C VAL A 68 0.18 7.19 -10.72
N LYS A 69 -0.95 6.70 -10.23
CA LYS A 69 -2.21 7.46 -10.19
C LYS A 69 -2.41 8.02 -8.79
N VAL A 70 -2.44 9.35 -8.68
CA VAL A 70 -2.63 10.04 -7.40
C VAL A 70 -4.10 10.43 -7.23
N GLU A 71 -4.70 9.95 -6.16
CA GLU A 71 -6.11 10.11 -5.81
C GLU A 71 -6.22 10.87 -4.50
N THR A 72 -6.73 12.09 -4.59
CA THR A 72 -6.86 13.00 -3.44
C THR A 72 -8.30 13.12 -2.98
N PHE A 73 -8.53 13.21 -1.67
CA PHE A 73 -9.87 13.39 -1.10
C PHE A 73 -9.89 14.48 -0.02
N SER A 74 -11.07 15.00 0.30
CA SER A 74 -11.25 16.02 1.35
C SER A 74 -11.01 15.44 2.75
N LYS A 75 -10.39 16.22 3.64
CA LYS A 75 -10.18 15.84 5.05
C LYS A 75 -11.49 15.42 5.73
N GLY A 76 -11.42 14.38 6.58
CA GLY A 76 -12.56 13.87 7.36
C GLY A 76 -13.21 12.57 6.85
N ASN A 77 -13.04 12.23 5.57
CA ASN A 77 -13.67 11.03 4.96
C ASN A 77 -12.67 9.96 4.49
N ALA A 78 -11.44 9.96 5.03
CA ALA A 78 -10.34 9.11 4.57
C ALA A 78 -10.70 7.62 4.56
N THR A 79 -11.22 7.11 5.68
CA THR A 79 -11.55 5.69 5.85
C THR A 79 -12.54 5.19 4.81
N PHE A 80 -13.62 5.95 4.60
CA PHE A 80 -14.66 5.61 3.65
C PHE A 80 -14.14 5.68 2.20
N TYR A 81 -13.42 6.76 1.86
CA TYR A 81 -12.89 6.96 0.51
C TYR A 81 -11.89 5.87 0.12
N LYS A 82 -10.93 5.56 1.00
CA LYS A 82 -9.91 4.52 0.76
C LYS A 82 -10.54 3.16 0.51
N LYS A 83 -11.51 2.75 1.33
CA LYS A 83 -12.26 1.51 1.14
C LYS A 83 -12.96 1.47 -0.22
N GLN A 84 -13.77 2.49 -0.50
CA GLN A 84 -14.53 2.57 -1.76
C GLN A 84 -13.62 2.57 -2.97
N PHE A 85 -12.46 3.22 -2.87
CA PHE A 85 -11.49 3.23 -3.97
C PHE A 85 -10.94 1.83 -4.25
N VAL A 86 -10.51 1.10 -3.21
CA VAL A 86 -10.02 -0.28 -3.35
C VAL A 86 -11.11 -1.20 -3.93
N GLU A 87 -12.35 -1.06 -3.48
CA GLU A 87 -13.51 -1.78 -4.06
C GLU A 87 -13.69 -1.45 -5.54
N LYS A 88 -13.65 -0.16 -5.91
CA LYS A 88 -13.83 0.33 -7.28
C LYS A 88 -12.78 -0.23 -8.25
N ILE A 89 -11.52 -0.34 -7.84
CA ILE A 89 -10.43 -0.84 -8.71
C ILE A 89 -10.29 -2.37 -8.68
N GLY A 90 -11.10 -3.08 -7.88
CA GLY A 90 -11.06 -4.53 -7.74
C GLY A 90 -10.31 -4.98 -6.49
N ALA A 91 -11.00 -5.01 -5.35
CA ALA A 91 -10.40 -5.29 -4.04
C ALA A 91 -9.71 -6.66 -3.97
N LYS A 92 -10.30 -7.70 -4.59
CA LYS A 92 -9.76 -9.07 -4.69
C LYS A 92 -8.45 -9.18 -5.50
N PHE A 93 -8.04 -8.11 -6.18
CA PHE A 93 -6.81 -8.05 -6.98
C PHE A 93 -5.85 -6.95 -6.50
N THR A 94 -6.07 -6.42 -5.30
CA THR A 94 -5.39 -5.21 -4.82
C THR A 94 -4.62 -5.50 -3.54
N ILE A 95 -3.36 -5.08 -3.49
CA ILE A 95 -2.61 -4.93 -2.24
C ILE A 95 -2.89 -3.54 -1.67
N ALA A 96 -3.29 -3.45 -0.41
CA ALA A 96 -3.44 -2.19 0.31
C ALA A 96 -2.30 -2.02 1.33
N VAL A 97 -1.66 -0.85 1.32
CA VAL A 97 -0.50 -0.54 2.15
C VAL A 97 -0.73 0.78 2.87
N GLY A 98 -0.51 0.80 4.18
CA GLY A 98 -0.76 1.98 5.00
C GLY A 98 -0.22 1.83 6.42
N ASN A 99 -0.37 2.88 7.23
CA ASN A 99 0.02 2.88 8.65
C ASN A 99 -1.09 3.43 9.57
N GLY A 100 -2.11 4.07 9.02
CA GLY A 100 -3.08 4.86 9.77
C GLY A 100 -4.31 4.07 10.19
N LEU A 101 -5.01 4.60 11.20
CA LEU A 101 -6.34 4.09 11.58
C LEU A 101 -7.34 4.17 10.40
N ASN A 102 -7.15 5.16 9.52
CA ASN A 102 -8.00 5.35 8.35
C ASN A 102 -7.75 4.31 7.23
N ASP A 103 -6.75 3.44 7.36
CA ASP A 103 -6.43 2.38 6.39
C ASP A 103 -7.13 1.05 6.71
N VAL A 104 -7.58 0.86 7.95
CA VAL A 104 -8.13 -0.40 8.44
C VAL A 104 -9.27 -0.92 7.55
N GLU A 105 -10.17 -0.05 7.10
CA GLU A 105 -11.29 -0.49 6.27
C GLU A 105 -10.89 -0.86 4.84
N MET A 106 -9.84 -0.25 4.28
CA MET A 106 -9.32 -0.70 2.97
C MET A 106 -8.53 -2.01 3.10
N PHE A 107 -7.88 -2.24 4.25
CA PHE A 107 -7.19 -3.51 4.52
C PHE A 107 -8.16 -4.69 4.51
N LYS A 108 -9.30 -4.55 5.19
CA LYS A 108 -10.32 -5.61 5.32
C LYS A 108 -10.90 -6.09 4.00
N VAL A 109 -10.95 -5.23 2.97
CA VAL A 109 -11.52 -5.58 1.67
C VAL A 109 -10.47 -6.03 0.66
N SER A 110 -9.21 -5.62 0.85
CA SER A 110 -8.09 -5.94 -0.06
C SER A 110 -7.73 -7.43 -0.07
N ALA A 111 -7.15 -7.89 -1.18
CA ALA A 111 -6.66 -9.26 -1.31
C ALA A 111 -5.49 -9.56 -0.36
N LEU A 112 -4.65 -8.54 -0.14
CA LEU A 112 -3.55 -8.57 0.79
C LEU A 112 -3.35 -7.16 1.36
N SER A 113 -3.25 -7.07 2.68
CA SER A 113 -3.00 -5.81 3.39
C SER A 113 -1.66 -5.85 4.10
N VAL A 114 -0.92 -4.74 4.01
CA VAL A 114 0.38 -4.58 4.65
C VAL A 114 0.40 -3.31 5.49
N ALA A 115 0.54 -3.47 6.82
CA ALA A 115 0.82 -2.35 7.70
C ALA A 115 2.32 -2.02 7.67
N VAL A 116 2.67 -0.75 7.53
CA VAL A 116 4.06 -0.27 7.61
C VAL A 116 4.23 0.51 8.90
N ILE A 117 5.26 0.20 9.68
CA ILE A 117 5.52 0.89 10.95
C ILE A 117 6.04 2.32 10.68
N GLU A 118 7.05 2.43 9.83
CA GLU A 118 7.76 3.67 9.48
C GLU A 118 8.22 4.54 10.67
N GLU A 119 8.84 5.68 10.36
CA GLU A 119 9.36 6.63 11.35
C GLU A 119 8.25 7.46 12.05
N GLU A 120 7.09 7.65 11.41
CA GLU A 120 5.95 8.38 11.99
C GLU A 120 5.13 7.55 12.99
N GLY A 121 5.46 6.27 13.13
CA GLY A 121 4.68 5.30 13.88
C GLY A 121 3.48 4.77 13.09
N CYS A 122 2.82 3.76 13.66
CA CYS A 122 1.72 3.05 13.01
C CYS A 122 0.62 2.73 14.02
N ALA A 123 -0.62 2.94 13.62
CA ALA A 123 -1.76 2.66 14.47
C ALA A 123 -1.79 1.16 14.82
N SER A 124 -1.88 0.83 16.11
CA SER A 124 -1.95 -0.57 16.54
C SER A 124 -3.13 -1.32 15.89
N GLU A 125 -4.23 -0.62 15.61
CA GLU A 125 -5.36 -1.19 14.88
C GLU A 125 -5.02 -1.52 13.42
N ALA A 126 -4.19 -0.72 12.74
CA ALA A 126 -3.73 -1.01 11.38
C ALA A 126 -2.88 -2.29 11.36
N ILE A 127 -1.97 -2.44 12.33
CA ILE A 127 -1.18 -3.66 12.54
C ILE A 127 -2.09 -4.87 12.73
N MET A 128 -3.01 -4.81 13.70
CA MET A 128 -3.89 -5.92 14.06
C MET A 128 -4.88 -6.32 12.96
N ASN A 129 -5.20 -5.41 12.04
CA ASN A 129 -6.12 -5.66 10.92
C ASN A 129 -5.39 -5.88 9.57
N SER A 130 -4.06 -5.89 9.56
CA SER A 130 -3.26 -6.20 8.37
C SER A 130 -2.96 -7.69 8.27
N ASN A 131 -2.70 -8.19 7.06
CA ASN A 131 -2.22 -9.56 6.88
C ASN A 131 -0.73 -9.70 7.21
N ILE A 132 0.05 -8.65 6.91
CA ILE A 132 1.49 -8.59 7.13
C ILE A 132 1.81 -7.23 7.75
N THR A 133 2.75 -7.20 8.69
CA THR A 133 3.33 -5.96 9.19
C THR A 133 4.81 -5.91 8.87
N VAL A 134 5.30 -4.78 8.38
CA VAL A 134 6.72 -4.55 8.07
C VAL A 134 7.25 -3.30 8.76
N LYS A 135 8.58 -3.20 8.86
CA LYS A 135 9.23 -2.06 9.51
C LYS A 135 9.26 -0.82 8.60
N ASP A 136 9.75 -0.98 7.37
CA ASP A 136 10.02 0.11 6.42
C ASP A 136 9.31 -0.19 5.09
N ILE A 137 8.88 0.85 4.37
CA ILE A 137 8.19 0.70 3.08
C ILE A 137 9.00 -0.06 2.04
N LYS A 138 10.34 0.02 2.10
CA LYS A 138 11.25 -0.75 1.25
C LYS A 138 11.03 -2.25 1.40
N ASP A 139 10.62 -2.72 2.57
CA ASP A 139 10.31 -4.14 2.79
C ASP A 139 9.06 -4.58 2.02
N VAL A 140 8.07 -3.69 1.85
CA VAL A 140 6.88 -3.94 1.03
C VAL A 140 7.27 -4.16 -0.43
N PHE A 141 8.03 -3.24 -1.01
CA PHE A 141 8.50 -3.38 -2.40
C PHE A 141 9.32 -4.67 -2.57
N ASN A 142 10.28 -4.92 -1.66
CA ASN A 142 11.11 -6.10 -1.73
C ASN A 142 10.32 -7.41 -1.60
N MET A 143 9.25 -7.45 -0.80
CA MET A 143 8.44 -8.67 -0.67
C MET A 143 7.52 -8.92 -1.86
N ILE A 144 7.03 -7.86 -2.51
CA ILE A 144 6.25 -8.00 -3.75
C ILE A 144 7.16 -8.52 -4.87
N MET A 145 8.36 -7.96 -5.01
CA MET A 145 9.34 -8.41 -6.02
C MET A 145 9.88 -9.82 -5.71
N LYS A 146 10.13 -10.13 -4.43
CA LYS A 146 10.54 -11.46 -3.97
C LYS A 146 9.36 -12.20 -3.31
N LYS A 147 8.40 -12.63 -4.14
CA LYS A 147 7.13 -13.29 -3.76
C LYS A 147 7.27 -14.43 -2.73
N SER A 148 8.42 -15.11 -2.70
CA SER A 148 8.69 -16.15 -1.70
C SER A 148 8.68 -15.63 -0.26
N ARG A 149 8.88 -14.32 -0.03
CA ARG A 149 8.73 -13.68 1.27
C ARG A 149 7.27 -13.69 1.73
N ILE A 150 6.34 -13.26 0.89
CA ILE A 150 4.89 -13.30 1.19
C ILE A 150 4.44 -14.74 1.46
N LYS A 151 4.87 -15.69 0.61
CA LYS A 151 4.59 -17.12 0.81
C LYS A 151 5.12 -17.63 2.15
N ALA A 152 6.34 -17.30 2.53
CA ALA A 152 6.94 -17.76 3.77
C ALA A 152 6.26 -17.16 5.01
N THR A 153 5.74 -15.92 4.91
CA THR A 153 5.04 -15.24 5.99
C THR A 153 3.61 -15.76 6.20
N LEU A 154 2.92 -16.16 5.13
CA LEU A 154 1.48 -16.48 5.17
C LEU A 154 1.14 -17.96 5.01
N ARG A 155 2.11 -18.83 4.70
CA ARG A 155 1.86 -20.29 4.69
C ARG A 155 1.60 -20.79 6.12
N ASP A 156 0.79 -21.84 6.22
CA ASP A 156 0.60 -22.60 7.45
C ASP A 156 1.81 -23.50 7.78
#